data_AF-A0A9D6VZ29-F1
#
_entry.id   AF-A0A9D6VZ29-F1
#
_cell.length_a   1.000
_cell.length_b   1.000
_cell.length_c   1.000
_cell.angle_alpha   90.00
_cell.angle_beta   90.00
_cell.angle_gamma   90.00
#
_symmetry.space_group_name_H-M   'P 1'
#
loop_
_entity.id
_entity.type
_entity.pdbx_description
1 polymer ?
#
loop_
_entity_poly.entity_id
_entity_poly.type
_entity_poly.pdbx_seq_one_letter_code
_entity_poly.pdbx_strand_id
1 'polypeptide(L)'
;MSRRRRARRPPLLPLLGLVVLWCAAPDAAAQGRSQSQRDRDEAREWYTTGREALGRNEPEVALAAFEQAYALYPHWASMVGMGLAYQALGQAGQALVCFEQGLADGGDEIPDSERADIVTRMAILRTQLPPPPPVAPPLPPPPPPEEETDAAIAWFWGLLGTAGALGVAAIGTGSYTLVLDREYHDPATTAERRDGIRPTGEALQLTTDVLLGAAGAAVIAAIIVYVVGGDDDESDAGALSLSPSPTGAGLALSLSF
;
A
#
# COMPACT_ATOMS: atom_id res chain seq x y z
N MET A 1 -57.07 46.54 61.04
CA MET A 1 -56.72 45.11 61.02
C MET A 1 -57.26 44.47 59.75
N SER A 2 -56.42 44.16 58.77
CA SER A 2 -56.79 43.35 57.60
C SER A 2 -55.55 42.60 57.08
N ARG A 3 -55.37 41.37 57.58
CA ARG A 3 -54.30 40.44 57.17
C ARG A 3 -54.57 39.95 55.75
N ARG A 4 -53.78 40.40 54.76
CA ARG A 4 -53.71 39.73 53.45
C ARG A 4 -52.61 38.66 53.48
N ARG A 5 -53.06 37.41 53.45
CA ARG A 5 -52.24 36.18 53.39
C ARG A 5 -51.46 36.17 52.07
N ARG A 6 -50.13 36.05 52.13
CA ARG A 6 -49.27 35.76 50.96
C ARG A 6 -49.58 34.33 50.48
N ALA A 7 -50.02 34.21 49.23
CA ALA A 7 -50.25 32.94 48.56
C ALA A 7 -48.91 32.27 48.21
N ARG A 8 -48.89 30.95 48.40
CA ARG A 8 -47.77 30.03 48.20
C ARG A 8 -47.46 29.85 46.70
N ARG A 9 -46.17 29.82 46.33
CA ARG A 9 -45.69 29.27 45.05
C ARG A 9 -45.59 27.74 45.16
N PRO A 10 -45.84 26.99 44.06
CA PRO A 10 -44.97 25.85 43.76
C PRO A 10 -44.75 25.72 42.21
N PRO A 11 -44.12 24.65 41.65
CA PRO A 11 -42.71 24.71 41.18
C PRO A 11 -42.47 24.05 39.79
N LEU A 12 -41.56 24.53 38.95
CA LEU A 12 -41.05 23.71 37.83
C LEU A 12 -39.56 24.01 37.54
N LEU A 13 -38.72 23.05 37.94
CA LEU A 13 -37.35 22.77 37.50
C LEU A 13 -37.36 22.27 36.01
N PRO A 14 -36.25 21.88 35.38
CA PRO A 14 -35.21 22.69 34.77
C PRO A 14 -34.92 22.19 33.32
N LEU A 15 -35.34 22.90 32.28
CA LEU A 15 -35.11 22.48 30.89
C LEU A 15 -34.21 23.49 30.17
N LEU A 16 -32.94 23.51 30.53
CA LEU A 16 -31.87 24.06 29.71
C LEU A 16 -30.82 22.95 29.52
N GLY A 17 -31.32 21.84 28.98
CA GLY A 17 -30.49 20.79 28.42
C GLY A 17 -29.81 21.30 27.15
N LEU A 18 -28.49 21.22 27.15
CA LEU A 18 -27.72 20.60 26.07
C LEU A 18 -28.06 21.06 24.63
N VAL A 19 -27.88 22.35 24.33
CA VAL A 19 -27.75 22.85 22.95
C VAL A 19 -26.32 23.35 22.73
N VAL A 20 -25.33 22.47 22.83
CA VAL A 20 -23.92 22.78 22.49
C VAL A 20 -23.27 21.67 21.65
N LEU A 21 -24.02 20.90 20.87
CA LEU A 21 -23.38 19.89 20.02
C LEU A 21 -24.12 19.66 18.70
N TRP A 22 -24.28 20.71 17.89
CA TRP A 22 -24.65 20.51 16.49
C TRP A 22 -24.33 21.70 15.56
N CYS A 23 -23.08 22.17 15.48
CA CYS A 23 -22.70 23.19 14.47
C CYS A 23 -21.22 23.12 14.03
N ALA A 24 -20.65 21.94 13.84
CA ALA A 24 -19.27 21.80 13.35
C ALA A 24 -19.12 20.77 12.21
N ALA A 25 -20.03 20.79 11.23
CA ALA A 25 -19.91 20.00 10.00
C ALA A 25 -20.02 20.76 8.65
N PRO A 26 -20.32 22.08 8.55
CA PRO A 26 -20.35 22.73 7.23
C PRO A 26 -18.96 23.10 6.68
N ASP A 27 -17.93 23.20 7.53
CA ASP A 27 -16.62 23.75 7.12
C ASP A 27 -15.78 22.80 6.25
N ALA A 28 -15.76 21.50 6.53
CA ALA A 28 -14.91 20.56 5.78
C ALA A 28 -15.34 20.42 4.29
N ALA A 29 -16.64 20.36 4.02
CA ALA A 29 -17.17 20.26 2.67
C ALA A 29 -17.12 21.60 1.90
N ALA A 30 -17.15 22.74 2.59
CA ALA A 30 -16.93 24.06 2.00
C ALA A 30 -15.45 24.29 1.68
N GLN A 31 -14.55 23.90 2.61
CA GLN A 31 -13.10 23.96 2.43
C GLN A 31 -12.64 23.06 1.27
N GLY A 32 -13.09 21.81 1.20
CA GLY A 32 -12.75 20.90 0.09
C GLY A 32 -13.20 21.41 -1.30
N ARG A 33 -14.39 22.01 -1.39
CA ARG A 33 -14.86 22.66 -2.63
C ARG A 33 -14.02 23.89 -3.00
N SER A 34 -13.63 24.69 -2.02
CA SER A 34 -12.77 25.85 -2.24
C SER A 34 -11.33 25.47 -2.60
N GLN A 35 -10.81 24.36 -2.07
CA GLN A 35 -9.50 23.82 -2.42
C GLN A 35 -9.51 23.26 -3.84
N SER A 36 -10.48 22.41 -4.19
CA SER A 36 -10.63 21.91 -5.56
C SER A 36 -10.83 23.05 -6.59
N GLN A 37 -11.46 24.15 -6.22
CA GLN A 37 -11.52 25.35 -7.07
C GLN A 37 -10.15 26.00 -7.23
N ARG A 38 -9.41 26.22 -6.15
CA ARG A 38 -8.04 26.76 -6.19
C ARG A 38 -7.11 25.88 -7.02
N ASP A 39 -7.16 24.56 -6.82
CA ASP A 39 -6.32 23.60 -7.55
C ASP A 39 -6.61 23.65 -9.06
N ARG A 40 -7.89 23.82 -9.45
CA ARG A 40 -8.28 24.01 -10.87
C ARG A 40 -7.81 25.34 -11.45
N ASP A 41 -7.91 26.42 -10.67
CA ASP A 41 -7.47 27.74 -11.11
C ASP A 41 -5.93 27.77 -11.27
N GLU A 42 -5.20 27.19 -10.31
CA GLU A 42 -3.74 27.04 -10.36
C GLU A 42 -3.31 26.13 -11.52
N ALA A 43 -4.00 25.00 -11.75
CA ALA A 43 -3.74 24.14 -12.90
C ALA A 43 -3.92 24.90 -14.23
N ARG A 44 -4.91 25.79 -14.33
CA ARG A 44 -5.11 26.63 -15.51
C ARG A 44 -3.98 27.63 -15.71
N GLU A 45 -3.44 28.22 -14.64
CA GLU A 45 -2.27 29.10 -14.71
C GLU A 45 -1.03 28.36 -15.22
N TRP A 46 -0.77 27.16 -14.70
CA TRP A 46 0.31 26.29 -15.19
C TRP A 46 0.10 25.89 -16.64
N TYR A 47 -1.13 25.56 -17.05
CA TYR A 47 -1.46 25.27 -18.43
C TYR A 47 -1.19 26.46 -19.36
N THR A 48 -1.57 27.68 -18.96
CA THR A 48 -1.25 28.90 -19.74
C THR A 48 0.25 29.14 -19.84
N THR A 49 0.99 28.91 -18.75
CA THR A 49 2.46 29.00 -18.74
C THR A 49 3.07 28.01 -19.73
N GLY A 50 2.58 26.77 -19.78
CA GLY A 50 3.04 25.77 -20.75
C GLY A 50 2.78 26.17 -22.20
N ARG A 51 1.60 26.74 -22.48
CA ARG A 51 1.24 27.27 -23.81
C ARG A 51 2.14 28.42 -24.24
N GLU A 52 2.46 29.33 -23.32
CA GLU A 52 3.37 30.44 -23.58
C GLU A 52 4.82 29.96 -23.83
N ALA A 53 5.29 28.99 -23.05
CA ALA A 53 6.61 28.38 -23.23
C ALA A 53 6.73 27.69 -24.61
N LEU A 54 5.69 26.98 -25.07
CA LEU A 54 5.66 26.46 -26.45
C LEU A 54 5.74 27.58 -27.49
N GLY A 55 5.04 28.69 -27.27
CA GLY A 55 5.10 29.87 -28.14
C GLY A 55 6.49 30.52 -28.18
N ARG A 56 7.27 30.40 -27.10
CA ARG A 56 8.67 30.84 -27.00
C ARG A 56 9.67 29.80 -27.49
N ASN A 57 9.21 28.66 -28.01
CA ASN A 57 10.06 27.54 -28.42
C ASN A 57 10.95 27.00 -27.27
N GLU A 58 10.40 26.97 -26.06
CA GLU A 58 10.99 26.37 -24.86
C GLU A 58 10.20 25.11 -24.46
N PRO A 59 10.31 24.01 -25.22
CA PRO A 59 9.43 22.85 -25.05
C PRO A 59 9.67 22.06 -23.75
N GLU A 60 10.87 22.11 -23.17
CA GLU A 60 11.18 21.49 -21.87
C GLU A 60 10.44 22.21 -20.73
N VAL A 61 10.44 23.55 -20.77
CA VAL A 61 9.72 24.38 -19.80
C VAL A 61 8.21 24.16 -19.96
N ALA A 62 7.74 24.06 -21.21
CA ALA A 62 6.34 23.77 -21.49
C ALA A 62 5.91 22.43 -20.92
N LEU A 63 6.71 21.37 -21.14
CA LEU A 63 6.44 20.04 -20.63
C LEU A 63 6.30 20.05 -19.11
N ALA A 64 7.27 20.64 -18.41
CA ALA A 64 7.23 20.74 -16.95
C ALA A 64 5.98 21.50 -16.46
N ALA A 65 5.60 22.59 -17.13
CA ALA A 65 4.40 23.35 -16.77
C ALA A 65 3.10 22.55 -17.00
N PHE A 66 3.00 21.77 -18.08
CA PHE A 66 1.85 20.90 -18.31
C PHE A 66 1.78 19.73 -17.33
N GLU A 67 2.92 19.18 -16.91
CA GLU A 67 2.99 18.16 -15.87
C GLU A 67 2.48 18.71 -14.52
N GLN A 68 2.87 19.93 -14.14
CA GLN A 68 2.33 20.58 -12.95
C GLN A 68 0.83 20.83 -13.06
N ALA A 69 0.34 21.29 -14.21
CA ALA A 69 -1.08 21.47 -14.45
C ALA A 69 -1.86 20.16 -14.30
N TYR A 70 -1.34 19.06 -14.88
CA TYR A 70 -1.96 17.75 -14.80
C TYR A 70 -1.92 17.15 -13.38
N ALA A 71 -0.84 17.38 -12.64
CA ALA A 71 -0.70 16.91 -11.25
C ALA A 71 -1.70 17.58 -10.30
N LEU A 72 -1.98 18.87 -10.51
CA LEU A 72 -2.97 19.62 -9.72
C LEU A 72 -4.40 19.27 -10.12
N TYR A 73 -4.66 19.18 -11.43
CA TYR A 73 -5.97 18.81 -11.96
C TYR A 73 -5.83 17.99 -13.24
N PRO A 74 -6.01 16.66 -13.15
CA PRO A 74 -5.95 15.78 -14.32
C PRO A 74 -7.03 16.17 -15.35
N HIS A 75 -6.59 16.58 -16.54
CA HIS A 75 -7.48 17.01 -17.60
C HIS A 75 -6.86 16.75 -18.97
N TRP A 76 -7.71 16.41 -19.95
CA TRP A 76 -7.29 16.04 -21.30
C TRP A 76 -6.47 17.14 -21.98
N ALA A 77 -6.80 18.42 -21.74
CA ALA A 77 -6.10 19.54 -22.37
C ALA A 77 -4.63 19.60 -21.95
N SER A 78 -4.32 19.38 -20.66
CA SER A 78 -2.95 19.31 -20.16
C SER A 78 -2.19 18.16 -20.80
N MET A 79 -2.86 17.02 -21.00
CA MET A 79 -2.29 15.83 -21.63
C MET A 79 -1.97 16.04 -23.11
N VAL A 80 -2.87 16.69 -23.86
CA VAL A 80 -2.62 17.13 -25.24
C VAL A 80 -1.49 18.16 -25.28
N GLY A 81 -1.42 19.07 -24.30
CA GLY A 81 -0.32 20.02 -24.11
C GLY A 81 1.04 19.33 -23.96
N MET A 82 1.13 18.29 -23.12
CA MET A 82 2.33 17.44 -23.00
C MET A 82 2.68 16.78 -24.35
N GLY A 83 1.69 16.27 -25.09
CA GLY A 83 1.91 15.70 -26.42
C GLY A 83 2.52 16.71 -27.41
N LEU A 84 2.07 17.96 -27.38
CA LEU A 84 2.66 19.04 -28.18
C LEU A 84 4.10 19.35 -27.76
N ALA A 85 4.39 19.35 -26.46
CA ALA A 85 5.75 19.56 -25.95
C ALA A 85 6.69 18.41 -26.34
N TYR A 86 6.27 17.15 -26.16
CA TYR A 86 7.02 15.98 -26.60
C TYR A 86 7.26 15.97 -28.11
N GLN A 87 6.26 16.39 -28.91
CA GLN A 87 6.42 16.55 -30.35
C GLN A 87 7.50 17.59 -30.68
N ALA A 88 7.53 18.72 -29.98
CA ALA A 88 8.55 19.76 -30.17
C ALA A 88 9.95 19.30 -29.72
N LEU A 89 10.04 18.40 -28.74
CA LEU A 89 11.28 17.74 -28.31
C LEU A 89 11.76 16.64 -29.26
N GLY A 90 11.00 16.31 -30.32
CA GLY A 90 11.31 15.19 -31.21
C GLY A 90 11.04 13.81 -30.60
N GLN A 91 10.36 13.75 -29.46
CA GLN A 91 10.01 12.53 -28.74
C GLN A 91 8.67 11.96 -29.25
N ALA A 92 8.68 11.46 -30.49
CA ALA A 92 7.46 11.05 -31.19
C ALA A 92 6.66 9.94 -30.48
N GLY A 93 7.34 9.01 -29.79
CA GLY A 93 6.70 7.93 -29.04
C GLY A 93 5.89 8.45 -27.86
N GLN A 94 6.51 9.26 -27.00
CA GLN A 94 5.85 9.89 -25.86
C GLN A 94 4.71 10.81 -26.30
N ALA A 95 4.92 11.58 -27.38
CA ALA A 95 3.89 12.46 -27.93
C ALA A 95 2.64 11.67 -28.35
N LEU A 96 2.80 10.52 -29.01
CA LEU A 96 1.68 9.65 -29.38
C LEU A 96 0.92 9.14 -28.16
N VAL A 97 1.63 8.67 -27.14
CA VAL A 97 1.00 8.18 -25.90
C VAL A 97 0.15 9.27 -25.26
N CYS A 98 0.69 10.48 -25.11
CA CYS A 98 -0.05 11.61 -24.55
C CYS A 98 -1.28 12.01 -25.40
N PHE A 99 -1.18 11.98 -26.72
CA PHE A 99 -2.31 12.27 -27.59
C PHE A 99 -3.39 11.18 -27.55
N GLU A 100 -3.00 9.90 -27.52
CA GLU A 100 -3.94 8.78 -27.41
C GLU A 100 -4.71 8.82 -26.10
N GLN A 101 -4.00 9.03 -24.99
CA GLN A 101 -4.61 9.16 -23.67
C GLN A 101 -5.46 10.43 -23.56
N GLY A 102 -4.97 11.56 -24.08
CA GLY A 102 -5.75 12.81 -24.11
C GLY A 102 -7.06 12.67 -24.89
N LEU A 103 -7.06 11.97 -26.04
CA LEU A 103 -8.28 11.69 -26.80
C LEU A 103 -9.22 10.72 -26.07
N ALA A 104 -8.68 9.72 -25.36
CA ALA A 104 -9.46 8.76 -24.58
C ALA A 104 -10.13 9.43 -23.37
N ASP A 105 -9.38 10.25 -22.64
CA ASP A 105 -9.84 10.94 -21.43
C ASP A 105 -10.82 12.06 -21.76
N GLY A 106 -10.58 12.82 -22.83
CA GLY A 106 -11.42 13.94 -23.20
C GLY A 106 -12.73 13.53 -23.88
N GLY A 107 -12.82 12.33 -24.46
CA GLY A 107 -14.07 11.80 -25.02
C GLY A 107 -14.81 12.84 -25.88
N ASP A 108 -16.07 13.12 -25.57
CA ASP A 108 -16.94 14.10 -26.25
C ASP A 108 -16.69 15.56 -25.81
N GLU A 109 -15.89 15.81 -24.77
CA GLU A 109 -15.55 17.17 -24.33
C GLU A 109 -14.61 17.88 -25.31
N ILE A 110 -13.86 17.11 -26.11
CA ILE A 110 -12.93 17.63 -27.11
C ILE A 110 -13.70 18.13 -28.34
N PRO A 111 -13.55 19.42 -28.72
CA PRO A 111 -14.14 19.95 -29.96
C PRO A 111 -13.68 19.15 -31.19
N ASP A 112 -14.58 18.93 -32.15
CA ASP A 112 -14.28 18.13 -33.36
C ASP A 112 -13.06 18.65 -34.14
N SER A 113 -12.86 19.96 -34.18
CA SER A 113 -11.69 20.58 -34.81
C SER A 113 -10.38 20.18 -34.12
N GLU A 114 -10.37 20.19 -32.78
CA GLU A 114 -9.18 19.85 -32.00
C GLU A 114 -8.90 18.35 -32.05
N ARG A 115 -9.95 17.53 -32.03
CA ARG A 115 -9.83 16.09 -32.27
C ARG A 115 -9.20 15.79 -33.62
N ALA A 116 -9.66 16.45 -34.68
CA ALA A 116 -9.13 16.27 -36.04
C ALA A 116 -7.64 16.67 -36.13
N ASP A 117 -7.26 17.76 -35.48
CA ASP A 117 -5.87 18.21 -35.40
C ASP A 117 -4.98 17.21 -34.67
N ILE A 118 -5.42 16.68 -33.52
CA ILE A 118 -4.69 15.67 -32.75
C ILE A 118 -4.52 14.38 -33.58
N VAL A 119 -5.59 13.90 -34.22
CA VAL A 119 -5.53 12.69 -35.08
C VAL A 119 -4.56 12.87 -36.24
N THR A 120 -4.55 14.05 -36.86
CA THR A 120 -3.62 14.38 -37.96
C THR A 120 -2.18 14.40 -37.47
N ARG A 121 -1.90 15.01 -36.31
CA ARG A 121 -0.57 14.99 -35.67
C ARG A 121 -0.12 13.57 -35.36
N MET A 122 -1.00 12.75 -34.79
CA MET A 122 -0.71 11.35 -34.50
C MET A 122 -0.39 10.56 -35.78
N ALA A 123 -1.11 10.79 -36.88
CA ALA A 123 -0.81 10.17 -38.15
C ALA A 123 0.60 10.52 -38.64
N ILE A 124 1.02 11.78 -38.50
CA ILE A 124 2.38 12.23 -38.85
C ILE A 124 3.44 11.61 -37.92
N LEU A 125 3.16 11.50 -36.63
CA LEU A 125 4.13 10.91 -35.68
C LEU A 125 4.29 9.40 -35.88
N ARG A 126 3.21 8.70 -36.25
CA ARG A 126 3.26 7.25 -36.54
C ARG A 126 4.11 6.92 -37.77
N THR A 127 4.27 7.84 -38.73
CA THR A 127 5.18 7.59 -39.87
C THR A 127 6.65 7.75 -39.50
N GLN A 128 6.96 8.41 -38.39
CA GLN A 128 8.34 8.61 -37.90
C GLN A 128 8.82 7.44 -37.05
N LEU A 129 7.89 6.68 -36.48
CA LEU A 129 8.20 5.52 -35.66
C LEU A 129 8.21 4.25 -36.52
N PRO A 130 9.08 3.28 -36.22
CA PRO A 130 8.92 1.94 -36.79
C PRO A 130 7.52 1.44 -36.41
N PRO A 131 6.84 0.68 -37.29
CA PRO A 131 5.56 0.08 -36.92
C PRO A 131 5.77 -0.66 -35.61
N PRO A 132 4.88 -0.49 -34.60
CA PRO A 132 5.01 -1.21 -33.36
C PRO A 132 5.17 -2.70 -33.71
N PRO A 133 6.08 -3.43 -33.06
CA PRO A 133 6.20 -4.86 -33.30
C PRO A 133 4.80 -5.46 -33.25
N PRO A 134 4.41 -6.33 -34.21
CA PRO A 134 3.09 -6.91 -34.25
C PRO A 134 2.79 -7.39 -32.85
N VAL A 135 1.72 -6.87 -32.24
CA VAL A 135 1.33 -7.14 -30.85
C VAL A 135 1.58 -8.62 -30.65
N ALA A 136 2.62 -8.96 -29.88
CA ALA A 136 2.89 -10.35 -29.56
C ALA A 136 1.54 -10.89 -29.08
N PRO A 137 1.07 -12.06 -29.60
CA PRO A 137 -0.21 -12.62 -29.17
C PRO A 137 -0.26 -12.44 -27.67
N PRO A 138 -1.31 -11.78 -27.13
CA PRO A 138 -1.29 -11.25 -25.78
C PRO A 138 -0.67 -12.35 -24.94
N LEU A 139 0.50 -12.07 -24.37
CA LEU A 139 1.18 -13.03 -23.51
C LEU A 139 0.05 -13.58 -22.64
N PRO A 140 -0.13 -14.93 -22.55
CA PRO A 140 -1.15 -15.47 -21.67
C PRO A 140 -1.03 -14.65 -20.40
N PRO A 141 -2.11 -13.97 -19.96
CA PRO A 141 -2.02 -12.95 -18.94
C PRO A 141 -1.09 -13.54 -17.89
N PRO A 142 0.01 -12.84 -17.53
CA PRO A 142 0.94 -13.38 -16.55
C PRO A 142 0.07 -13.98 -15.47
N PRO A 143 0.27 -15.27 -15.10
CA PRO A 143 -0.61 -15.95 -14.14
C PRO A 143 -0.90 -14.91 -13.07
N PRO A 144 -2.21 -14.60 -12.86
CA PRO A 144 -2.63 -13.41 -12.11
C PRO A 144 -1.66 -13.29 -10.96
N PRO A 145 -0.91 -12.16 -10.83
CA PRO A 145 0.25 -12.08 -9.95
C PRO A 145 -0.15 -12.88 -8.76
N GLU A 146 0.51 -14.03 -8.52
CA GLU A 146 0.11 -14.89 -7.42
C GLU A 146 -0.09 -13.88 -6.33
N GLU A 147 -1.33 -13.75 -5.82
CA GLU A 147 -1.51 -12.99 -4.62
C GLU A 147 -0.59 -13.80 -3.72
N GLU A 148 0.67 -13.37 -3.59
CA GLU A 148 1.57 -13.68 -2.51
C GLU A 148 0.72 -13.17 -1.40
N THR A 149 -0.13 -14.10 -0.97
CA THR A 149 -1.26 -13.74 -0.20
C THR A 149 -0.57 -13.17 1.01
N ASP A 150 -1.19 -12.22 1.65
CA ASP A 150 -0.78 -11.83 2.97
C ASP A 150 -0.50 -13.05 3.88
N ALA A 151 -0.81 -14.31 3.52
CA ALA A 151 -0.13 -15.55 3.94
C ALA A 151 1.37 -15.42 4.27
N ALA A 152 2.23 -14.81 3.43
CA ALA A 152 3.67 -14.66 3.75
C ALA A 152 3.94 -13.57 4.83
N ILE A 153 2.95 -12.76 5.16
CA ILE A 153 3.01 -11.79 6.26
C ILE A 153 2.20 -12.32 7.46
N ALA A 154 1.18 -13.15 7.23
CA ALA A 154 0.23 -13.71 8.17
C ALA A 154 0.76 -14.99 8.81
N TRP A 155 1.57 -15.80 8.11
CA TRP A 155 2.37 -16.85 8.73
C TRP A 155 3.44 -16.24 9.64
N PHE A 156 3.98 -15.06 9.32
CA PHE A 156 5.02 -14.35 10.07
C PHE A 156 4.41 -13.75 11.34
N TRP A 157 3.28 -13.06 11.23
CA TRP A 157 2.49 -12.63 12.40
C TRP A 157 1.90 -13.81 13.18
N GLY A 158 1.57 -14.93 12.53
CA GLY A 158 1.14 -16.17 13.16
C GLY A 158 2.25 -16.84 13.98
N LEU A 159 3.47 -16.89 13.45
CA LEU A 159 4.65 -17.44 14.11
C LEU A 159 5.13 -16.51 15.24
N LEU A 160 5.10 -15.19 15.02
CA LEU A 160 5.45 -14.19 16.03
C LEU A 160 4.41 -14.17 17.18
N GLY A 161 3.12 -14.28 16.86
CA GLY A 161 2.05 -14.37 17.85
C GLY A 161 2.10 -15.64 18.70
N THR A 162 2.41 -16.79 18.09
CA THR A 162 2.59 -18.06 18.82
C THR A 162 3.84 -18.06 19.69
N ALA A 163 4.97 -17.50 19.23
CA ALA A 163 6.17 -17.33 20.04
C ALA A 163 5.93 -16.42 21.26
N GLY A 164 5.20 -15.31 21.08
CA GLY A 164 4.81 -14.42 22.18
C GLY A 164 3.94 -15.12 23.24
N ALA A 165 2.96 -15.91 22.81
CA ALA A 165 2.08 -16.66 23.72
C ALA A 165 2.85 -17.71 24.55
N LEU A 166 3.79 -18.42 23.94
CA LEU A 166 4.65 -19.39 24.66
C LEU A 166 5.57 -18.69 25.67
N GLY A 167 6.11 -17.51 25.34
CA GLY A 167 6.92 -16.73 26.27
C GLY A 167 6.16 -16.28 27.52
N VAL A 168 4.92 -15.82 27.37
CA VAL A 168 4.06 -15.43 28.52
C VAL A 168 3.74 -16.63 29.41
N ALA A 169 3.45 -17.80 28.82
CA ALA A 169 3.20 -19.02 29.58
C ALA A 169 4.46 -19.48 30.35
N ALA A 170 5.65 -19.38 29.76
CA ALA A 170 6.90 -19.71 30.43
C ALA A 170 7.18 -18.77 31.62
N ILE A 171 6.94 -17.46 31.48
CA ILE A 171 7.08 -16.49 32.59
C ILE A 171 6.09 -16.81 33.73
N GLY A 172 4.84 -17.11 33.39
CA GLY A 172 3.82 -17.47 34.38
C GLY A 172 4.21 -18.73 35.16
N THR A 173 4.60 -19.78 34.46
CA THR A 173 4.96 -21.07 35.05
C THR A 173 6.26 -20.98 35.87
N GLY A 174 7.28 -20.27 35.35
CA GLY A 174 8.55 -20.04 36.04
C GLY A 174 8.42 -19.14 37.29
N SER A 175 7.48 -18.21 37.31
CA SER A 175 7.21 -17.42 38.53
C SER A 175 6.62 -18.28 39.66
N TYR A 176 5.84 -19.29 39.30
CA TYR A 176 5.21 -20.21 40.26
C TYR A 176 6.21 -21.25 40.79
N THR A 177 7.17 -21.70 39.98
CA THR A 177 8.25 -22.59 40.46
C THR A 177 9.14 -21.91 41.50
N LEU A 178 9.45 -20.62 41.35
CA LEU A 178 10.23 -19.86 42.35
C LEU A 178 9.52 -19.72 43.71
N VAL A 179 8.17 -19.74 43.72
CA VAL A 179 7.38 -19.71 44.96
C VAL A 179 7.43 -21.08 45.64
N LEU A 180 7.26 -22.16 44.88
CA LEU A 180 7.37 -23.53 45.39
C LEU A 180 8.78 -23.87 45.88
N ASP A 181 9.81 -23.36 45.21
CA ASP A 181 11.21 -23.55 45.60
C ASP A 181 11.52 -22.94 46.98
N ARG A 182 11.02 -21.71 47.23
CA ARG A 182 11.13 -21.08 48.56
C ARG A 182 10.42 -21.88 49.64
N GLU A 183 9.22 -22.40 49.37
CA GLU A 183 8.45 -23.21 50.32
C GLU A 183 9.10 -24.60 50.55
N TYR A 184 9.76 -25.16 49.53
CA TYR A 184 10.51 -26.41 49.64
C TYR A 184 11.81 -26.26 50.45
N HIS A 185 12.49 -25.11 50.35
CA HIS A 185 13.73 -24.80 51.08
C HIS A 185 13.51 -24.10 52.44
N ASP A 186 12.27 -23.79 52.80
CA ASP A 186 11.95 -23.27 54.13
C ASP A 186 12.15 -24.39 55.19
N PRO A 187 13.01 -24.16 56.21
CA PRO A 187 13.23 -25.14 57.27
C PRO A 187 11.98 -25.44 58.11
N ALA A 188 10.95 -24.58 58.08
CA ALA A 188 9.69 -24.77 58.79
C ALA A 188 8.74 -25.77 58.11
N THR A 189 9.05 -26.22 56.89
CA THR A 189 8.14 -27.06 56.09
C THR A 189 8.20 -28.54 56.51
N THR A 190 7.04 -29.12 56.81
CA THR A 190 6.91 -30.53 57.25
C THR A 190 7.36 -31.51 56.16
N ALA A 191 7.89 -32.67 56.54
CA ALA A 191 8.36 -33.69 55.59
C ALA A 191 7.24 -34.19 54.65
N GLU A 192 6.03 -34.45 55.17
CA GLU A 192 4.87 -34.85 54.36
C GLU A 192 4.46 -33.77 53.35
N ARG A 193 4.58 -32.48 53.73
CA ARG A 193 4.26 -31.35 52.85
C ARG A 193 5.29 -31.21 51.73
N ARG A 194 6.57 -31.45 52.03
CA ARG A 194 7.65 -31.45 51.03
C ARG A 194 7.50 -32.59 50.01
N ASP A 195 7.12 -33.78 50.46
CA ASP A 195 6.85 -34.91 49.56
C ASP A 195 5.62 -34.67 48.66
N GLY A 196 4.62 -33.93 49.15
CA GLY A 196 3.48 -33.51 48.35
C GLY A 196 3.80 -32.44 47.28
N ILE A 197 4.82 -31.61 47.49
CA ILE A 197 5.19 -30.50 46.58
C ILE A 197 6.18 -30.95 45.50
N ARG A 198 7.07 -31.91 45.79
CA ARG A 198 8.08 -32.42 44.87
C ARG A 198 7.54 -32.81 43.48
N PRO A 199 6.48 -33.63 43.33
CA PRO A 199 6.01 -34.05 42.00
C PRO A 199 5.43 -32.88 41.19
N THR A 200 4.85 -31.88 41.85
CA THR A 200 4.32 -30.68 41.18
C THR A 200 5.44 -29.78 40.70
N GLY A 201 6.50 -29.60 41.48
CA GLY A 201 7.68 -28.83 41.10
C GLY A 201 8.43 -29.42 39.90
N GLU A 202 8.63 -30.74 39.89
CA GLU A 202 9.28 -31.46 38.78
C GLU A 202 8.47 -31.36 37.48
N ALA A 203 7.14 -31.50 37.55
CA ALA A 203 6.26 -31.36 36.39
C ALA A 203 6.28 -29.92 35.80
N LEU A 204 6.34 -28.91 36.67
CA LEU A 204 6.41 -27.51 36.25
C LEU A 204 7.77 -27.14 35.64
N GLN A 205 8.88 -27.68 36.17
CA GLN A 205 10.20 -27.50 35.57
C GLN A 205 10.28 -28.14 34.17
N LEU A 206 9.82 -29.38 34.03
CA LEU A 206 9.77 -30.06 32.74
C LEU A 206 8.93 -29.27 31.71
N THR A 207 7.78 -28.74 32.14
CA THR A 207 6.92 -27.93 31.27
C THR A 207 7.60 -26.61 30.88
N THR A 208 8.29 -25.97 31.82
CA THR A 208 9.01 -24.71 31.58
C THR A 208 10.15 -24.90 30.57
N ASP A 209 10.94 -25.97 30.72
CA ASP A 209 12.06 -26.27 29.82
C ASP A 209 11.59 -26.60 28.41
N VAL A 210 10.50 -27.37 28.27
CA VAL A 210 9.89 -27.68 26.97
C VAL A 210 9.35 -26.41 26.29
N LEU A 211 8.69 -25.52 27.05
CA LEU A 211 8.17 -24.26 26.51
C LEU A 211 9.31 -23.33 26.05
N LEU A 212 10.39 -23.24 26.82
CA LEU A 212 11.54 -22.41 26.46
C LEU A 212 12.28 -22.97 25.23
N GLY A 213 12.43 -24.30 25.15
CA GLY A 213 13.02 -24.98 24.00
C GLY A 213 12.20 -24.79 22.72
N ALA A 214 10.87 -24.91 22.80
CA ALA A 214 9.98 -24.68 21.67
C ALA A 214 10.01 -23.22 21.19
N ALA A 215 10.03 -22.25 22.12
CA ALA A 215 10.14 -20.83 21.78
C ALA A 215 11.49 -20.50 21.10
N GLY A 216 12.60 -21.05 21.60
CA GLY A 216 13.91 -20.89 20.99
C GLY A 216 13.99 -21.46 19.57
N ALA A 217 13.44 -22.65 19.35
CA ALA A 217 13.40 -23.29 18.03
C ALA A 217 12.58 -22.47 17.02
N ALA A 218 11.45 -21.88 17.44
CA ALA A 218 10.62 -21.02 16.61
C ALA A 218 11.35 -19.74 16.18
N VAL A 219 12.11 -19.11 17.09
CA VAL A 219 12.93 -17.92 16.77
C VAL A 219 14.04 -18.26 15.77
N ILE A 220 14.72 -19.39 15.94
CA ILE A 220 15.77 -19.83 15.01
C ILE A 220 15.20 -20.10 13.62
N ALA A 221 14.05 -20.78 13.53
CA ALA A 221 13.37 -21.02 12.26
C ALA A 221 13.00 -19.71 11.55
N ALA A 222 12.49 -18.73 12.29
CA ALA A 222 12.17 -17.41 11.74
C ALA A 222 13.41 -16.66 11.20
N ILE A 223 14.54 -16.74 11.91
CA ILE A 223 15.81 -16.12 11.47
C ILE A 223 16.33 -16.80 10.19
N ILE A 224 16.28 -18.13 10.11
CA ILE A 224 16.74 -18.87 8.91
C ILE A 224 15.92 -18.46 7.70
N VAL A 225 14.59 -18.38 7.83
CA VAL A 225 13.72 -17.94 6.73
C VAL A 225 14.02 -16.50 6.33
N TYR A 226 14.24 -15.60 7.29
CA TYR A 226 14.57 -14.20 7.02
C TYR A 226 15.92 -14.04 6.28
N VAL A 227 16.92 -14.83 6.65
CA VAL A 227 18.26 -14.75 6.03
C VAL A 227 18.31 -15.45 4.68
N VAL A 228 17.59 -16.57 4.50
CA VAL A 228 17.59 -17.35 3.24
C VAL A 228 16.60 -16.81 2.21
N GLY A 229 15.52 -16.16 2.64
CA GLY A 229 14.53 -15.53 1.75
C GLY A 229 14.85 -14.07 1.38
N GLY A 230 16.03 -13.56 1.73
CA GLY A 230 16.44 -12.18 1.47
C GLY A 230 17.31 -11.98 0.21
N ASP A 231 17.72 -13.05 -0.45
CA ASP A 231 18.57 -13.00 -1.65
C ASP A 231 17.80 -13.53 -2.87
N ASP A 232 16.84 -12.75 -3.37
CA ASP A 232 16.51 -12.76 -4.80
C ASP A 232 17.44 -11.77 -5.52
N ASP A 233 18.76 -11.98 -5.37
CA ASP A 233 19.70 -11.54 -6.40
C ASP A 233 19.58 -12.59 -7.51
N GLU A 234 18.90 -12.17 -8.58
CA GLU A 234 18.76 -12.84 -9.86
C GLU A 234 20.16 -13.22 -10.38
N SER A 235 20.61 -14.39 -9.94
CA SER A 235 21.79 -15.04 -10.48
C SER A 235 21.42 -15.50 -11.88
N ASP A 236 22.11 -14.96 -12.88
CA ASP A 236 22.23 -15.48 -14.25
C ASP A 236 22.48 -16.99 -14.25
N ALA A 237 21.42 -17.77 -14.04
CA ALA A 237 21.40 -19.20 -14.28
C ALA A 237 20.98 -19.35 -15.74
N GLY A 238 21.99 -19.42 -16.62
CA GLY A 238 21.82 -19.62 -18.05
C GLY A 238 20.70 -20.60 -18.35
N ALA A 239 19.66 -20.10 -19.00
CA ALA A 239 18.44 -20.84 -19.30
C ALA A 239 18.77 -22.04 -20.20
N LEU A 240 18.93 -23.21 -19.59
CA LEU A 240 19.02 -24.49 -20.28
C LEU A 240 17.63 -24.88 -20.77
N SER A 241 17.27 -24.42 -21.97
CA SER A 241 16.04 -24.81 -22.64
C SER A 241 16.24 -26.14 -23.40
N LEU A 242 15.49 -27.17 -23.02
CA LEU A 242 15.43 -28.45 -23.72
C LEU A 242 14.19 -28.45 -24.63
N SER A 243 14.42 -28.28 -25.93
CA SER A 243 13.37 -28.37 -26.95
C SER A 243 13.36 -29.76 -27.60
N PRO A 244 12.22 -30.45 -27.72
CA PRO A 244 12.13 -31.68 -28.50
C PRO A 244 12.25 -31.37 -29.99
N SER A 245 13.27 -31.97 -30.64
CA SER A 245 13.47 -31.88 -32.08
C SER A 245 12.31 -32.58 -32.84
N PRO A 246 11.81 -31.98 -33.93
CA PRO A 246 10.75 -32.57 -34.76
C PRO A 246 11.19 -33.81 -35.56
N THR A 247 12.47 -34.17 -35.52
CA THR A 247 13.00 -35.42 -36.10
C THR A 247 13.52 -36.28 -34.95
N GLY A 248 12.86 -37.43 -34.74
CA GLY A 248 12.92 -38.22 -33.52
C GLY A 248 14.30 -38.47 -32.91
N ALA A 249 14.31 -38.46 -31.56
CA ALA A 249 15.40 -38.84 -30.66
C ALA A 249 16.67 -37.98 -30.73
N GLY A 250 16.55 -36.71 -30.33
CA GLY A 250 17.71 -35.88 -29.95
C GLY A 250 17.27 -34.65 -29.16
N LEU A 251 17.91 -34.40 -28.01
CA LEU A 251 17.80 -33.16 -27.24
C LEU A 251 18.83 -32.17 -27.81
N ALA A 252 18.39 -31.01 -28.26
CA ALA A 252 19.28 -29.92 -28.68
C ALA A 252 19.51 -28.96 -27.50
N LEU A 253 20.77 -28.76 -27.12
CA LEU A 253 21.20 -27.75 -26.16
C LEU A 253 21.68 -26.53 -26.94
N SER A 254 21.02 -25.39 -26.75
CA SER A 254 21.46 -24.11 -27.31
C SER A 254 21.82 -23.16 -26.16
N LEU A 255 23.08 -22.75 -26.11
CA LEU A 255 23.58 -21.69 -25.22
C LEU A 255 23.65 -20.39 -26.03
N SER A 256 22.86 -19.39 -25.66
CA SER A 256 23.03 -18.03 -26.17
C SER A 256 23.89 -17.27 -25.17
N PHE A 257 25.02 -16.74 -25.63
CA PHE A 257 25.82 -15.75 -24.89
C PHE A 257 25.29 -14.34 -25.16
#